data_AF-A0A972U7Z2-F1
#
_entry.id   AF-A0A972U7Z2-F1
#
_cell.length_a   1.000
_cell.length_b   1.000
_cell.length_c   1.000
_cell.angle_alpha   90.00
_cell.angle_beta   90.00
_cell.angle_gamma   90.00
#
_symmetry.space_group_name_H-M   'P 1'
#
loop_
_entity.id
_entity.type
_entity.pdbx_description
1 polymer ?
#
loop_
_entity_poly.entity_id
_entity_poly.type
_entity_poly.pdbx_seq_one_letter_code
_entity_poly.pdbx_strand_id
1 'polypeptide(L)'
;MDADTLPEKRKRAAQLLRDVLAGDLTPEEARATWPDANGDASLDSAFHALFHFEDDADVRGRDKKYADWQTSDLKQMADALSLGVSLV
;
A
#
# COMPACT_ATOMS: atom_id res chain seq x y z
N MET A 1 5.98 21.98 12.41
CA MET A 1 5.44 21.10 11.37
C MET A 1 4.63 20.07 12.14
N ASP A 2 3.32 20.21 12.13
CA ASP A 2 2.44 19.34 12.92
C ASP A 2 2.53 17.93 12.35
N ALA A 3 2.74 16.94 13.22
CA ALA A 3 2.79 15.55 12.80
C ALA A 3 1.42 15.16 12.20
N ASP A 4 1.43 14.50 11.04
CA ASP A 4 0.20 14.01 10.39
C ASP A 4 -0.66 13.23 11.38
N THR A 5 -1.96 13.55 11.44
CA THR A 5 -2.93 12.76 12.23
C THR A 5 -3.08 11.36 11.63
N LEU A 6 -3.49 10.36 12.41
CA LEU A 6 -3.67 8.99 11.92
C LEU A 6 -4.58 8.90 10.67
N PRO A 7 -5.74 9.58 10.60
CA PRO A 7 -6.55 9.60 9.37
C PRO A 7 -5.80 10.15 8.15
N GLU A 8 -5.00 11.21 8.31
CA GLU A 8 -4.22 11.78 7.21
C GLU A 8 -3.08 10.84 6.78
N LYS A 9 -2.44 10.15 7.74
CA LYS A 9 -1.48 9.08 7.44
C LYS A 9 -2.11 7.96 6.62
N ARG A 10 -3.29 7.47 7.01
CA ARG A 10 -4.01 6.42 6.25
C ARG A 10 -4.38 6.88 4.84
N LYS A 11 -4.87 8.11 4.67
CA LYS A 11 -5.15 8.67 3.33
C LYS A 11 -3.90 8.78 2.49
N ARG A 12 -2.78 9.21 3.08
CA ARG A 12 -1.49 9.30 2.39
C ARG A 12 -1.01 7.92 1.95
N ALA A 13 -1.05 6.91 2.82
CA ALA A 13 -0.72 5.53 2.48
C ALA A 13 -1.62 4.98 1.36
N ALA A 14 -2.93 5.26 1.42
CA ALA A 14 -3.86 4.90 0.35
C ALA A 14 -3.49 5.53 -1.00
N GLN A 15 -3.04 6.79 -1.00
CA GLN A 15 -2.59 7.46 -2.22
C GLN A 15 -1.32 6.82 -2.77
N LEU A 16 -0.33 6.52 -1.91
CA LEU A 16 0.91 5.85 -2.32
C LEU A 16 0.64 4.50 -2.99
N LEU A 17 -0.30 3.70 -2.46
CA LEU A 17 -0.71 2.45 -3.09
C LEU A 17 -1.34 2.66 -4.47
N ARG A 18 -2.17 3.71 -4.62
CA ARG A 18 -2.79 4.04 -5.92
C ARG A 18 -1.76 4.50 -6.95
N ASP A 19 -0.79 5.30 -6.53
CA ASP A 19 0.29 5.78 -7.40
C ASP A 19 1.16 4.61 -7.88
N VAL A 20 1.44 3.64 -6.99
CA VAL A 20 2.15 2.39 -7.36
C VAL A 20 1.35 1.57 -8.37
N LEU A 21 0.04 1.42 -8.17
CA LEU A 21 -0.84 0.67 -9.09
C LEU A 21 -1.01 1.38 -10.45
N ALA A 22 -0.95 2.71 -10.47
CA ALA A 22 -0.99 3.52 -11.69
C ALA A 22 0.35 3.53 -12.45
N GLY A 23 1.45 3.15 -11.77
CA GLY A 23 2.80 3.24 -12.30
C GLY A 23 3.42 4.65 -12.19
N ASP A 24 2.82 5.53 -11.40
CA ASP A 24 3.32 6.88 -11.12
C ASP A 24 4.46 6.86 -10.08
N LEU A 25 4.49 5.83 -9.23
CA LEU A 25 5.57 5.55 -8.28
C LEU A 25 6.02 4.10 -8.34
N THR A 26 7.29 3.86 -8.05
CA THR A 26 7.80 2.51 -7.77
C THR A 26 7.43 2.10 -6.32
N PRO A 27 7.37 0.78 -6.02
CA PRO A 27 7.19 0.31 -4.65
C PRO A 27 8.27 0.83 -3.69
N GLU A 28 9.53 0.92 -4.13
CA GLU A 28 10.64 1.50 -3.36
C GLU A 28 10.37 2.95 -2.96
N GLU A 29 9.99 3.81 -3.91
CA GLU A 29 9.69 5.23 -3.66
C GLU A 29 8.50 5.40 -2.70
N ALA A 30 7.46 4.57 -2.88
CA ALA A 30 6.30 4.57 -2.01
C ALA A 30 6.67 4.12 -0.58
N ARG A 31 7.54 3.12 -0.41
CA ARG A 31 8.03 2.70 0.91
C ARG A 31 8.92 3.74 1.56
N ALA A 32 9.80 4.39 0.80
CA ALA A 32 10.70 5.42 1.33
C ALA A 32 9.96 6.64 1.90
N THR A 33 8.74 6.89 1.43
CA THR A 33 7.88 8.01 1.85
C THR A 33 6.65 7.57 2.65
N TRP A 34 6.59 6.29 3.03
CA TRP A 34 5.47 5.72 3.76
C TRP A 34 5.29 6.38 5.13
N PRO A 35 4.06 6.70 5.56
CA PRO A 35 3.83 7.29 6.87
C PRO A 35 4.12 6.29 7.98
N ASP A 36 4.73 6.76 9.08
CA ASP A 36 4.90 5.95 10.29
C ASP A 36 3.53 5.44 10.78
N ALA A 37 3.43 4.12 10.97
CA ALA A 37 2.20 3.45 11.38
C ALA A 37 1.71 3.89 12.76
N ASN A 38 2.58 4.32 13.68
CA ASN A 38 2.22 4.65 15.06
C ASN A 38 1.37 3.55 15.75
N GLY A 39 1.61 2.28 15.45
CA GLY A 39 0.83 1.14 15.98
C GLY A 39 -0.50 0.86 15.24
N ASP A 40 -0.73 1.50 14.10
CA ASP A 40 -1.87 1.19 13.23
C ASP A 40 -1.60 -0.07 12.39
N ALA A 41 -2.24 -1.18 12.79
CA ALA A 41 -2.05 -2.47 12.12
C ALA A 41 -2.46 -2.48 10.63
N SER A 42 -3.35 -1.57 10.20
CA SER A 42 -3.72 -1.46 8.79
C SER A 42 -2.60 -0.82 7.96
N LEU A 43 -1.93 0.20 8.50
CA LEU A 43 -0.73 0.78 7.89
C LEU A 43 0.40 -0.24 7.79
N ASP A 44 0.65 -1.02 8.85
CA ASP A 44 1.67 -2.08 8.84
C ASP A 44 1.36 -3.17 7.81
N SER A 45 0.10 -3.61 7.76
CA SER A 45 -0.33 -4.67 6.82
C SER A 45 -0.18 -4.22 5.36
N ALA A 46 -0.60 -2.99 5.05
CA ALA A 46 -0.45 -2.42 3.72
C ALA A 46 1.03 -2.19 3.33
N PHE A 47 1.87 -1.81 4.29
CA PHE A 47 3.31 -1.66 4.07
C PHE A 47 3.97 -3.02 3.76
N HIS A 48 3.61 -4.08 4.48
CA HIS A 48 4.09 -5.43 4.17
C HIS A 48 3.61 -5.92 2.80
N ALA A 49 2.36 -5.66 2.43
CA ALA A 49 1.86 -6.00 1.10
C ALA A 49 2.65 -5.29 -0.02
N LEU A 50 3.10 -4.06 0.23
CA LEU A 50 3.93 -3.30 -0.71
C LEU A 50 5.36 -3.87 -0.86
N PHE A 51 5.93 -4.47 0.20
CA PHE A 51 7.17 -5.25 0.08
C PHE A 51 6.96 -6.48 -0.82
N HIS A 52 5.94 -7.28 -0.54
CA HIS A 52 5.62 -8.45 -1.37
C HIS A 52 5.35 -8.09 -2.82
N PHE A 53 4.69 -6.97 -3.08
CA PHE A 53 4.43 -6.52 -4.45
C PHE A 53 5.70 -6.27 -5.26
N GLU A 54 6.77 -5.81 -4.60
CA GLU A 54 8.09 -5.64 -5.22
C GLU A 54 8.85 -6.96 -5.30
N ASP A 55 8.96 -7.70 -4.19
CA ASP A 55 9.74 -8.93 -4.12
C ASP A 55 9.20 -10.00 -5.10
N ASP A 56 7.88 -10.03 -5.29
CA ASP A 56 7.21 -10.98 -6.18
C ASP A 56 7.09 -10.46 -7.63
N ALA A 57 7.83 -9.42 -8.01
CA ALA A 57 7.76 -8.85 -9.37
C ALA A 57 8.08 -9.88 -10.47
N ASP A 58 9.00 -10.81 -10.23
CA ASP A 58 9.32 -11.87 -11.18
C ASP A 58 8.20 -12.93 -11.27
N VAL A 59 7.57 -13.27 -10.14
CA VAL A 59 6.40 -14.16 -10.07
C VAL A 59 5.23 -13.53 -10.81
N ARG A 60 4.91 -12.26 -10.55
CA ARG A 60 3.86 -11.52 -11.26
C ARG A 60 4.09 -11.46 -12.77
N GLY A 61 5.34 -11.35 -13.20
CA GLY A 61 5.70 -11.39 -14.63
C GLY A 61 5.43 -12.73 -15.31
N ARG A 62 5.32 -13.83 -14.53
CA ARG A 62 5.14 -15.20 -15.04
C ARG A 62 3.73 -15.76 -14.79
N ASP A 63 3.05 -15.30 -13.73
CA ASP A 63 1.70 -15.71 -13.37
C ASP A 63 0.75 -14.50 -13.36
N LYS A 64 -0.02 -14.36 -14.44
CA LYS A 64 -1.00 -13.29 -14.59
C LYS A 64 -2.08 -13.33 -13.51
N LYS A 65 -2.54 -14.52 -13.10
CA LYS A 65 -3.61 -14.64 -12.10
C LYS A 65 -3.11 -14.15 -10.74
N TYR A 66 -1.87 -14.49 -10.41
CA TYR A 66 -1.22 -13.99 -9.20
C TYR A 66 -1.04 -12.47 -9.25
N ALA A 67 -0.58 -11.92 -10.39
CA ALA A 67 -0.46 -10.48 -10.58
C ALA A 67 -1.80 -9.74 -10.42
N ASP A 68 -2.88 -10.25 -11.01
CA ASP A 68 -4.22 -9.68 -10.89
C ASP A 68 -4.73 -9.74 -9.44
N TRP A 69 -4.48 -10.84 -8.73
CA TRP A 69 -4.84 -11.00 -7.32
C TRP A 69 -4.10 -9.99 -6.43
N GLN A 70 -2.78 -9.87 -6.56
CA GLN A 70 -1.98 -8.95 -5.75
C GLN A 70 -2.35 -7.48 -6.05
N THR A 71 -2.60 -7.15 -7.31
CA THR A 71 -3.11 -5.83 -7.72
C THR A 71 -4.46 -5.52 -7.08
N SER A 72 -5.39 -6.49 -7.08
CA SER A 72 -6.70 -6.35 -6.43
C SER A 72 -6.58 -6.21 -4.92
N ASP A 73 -5.63 -6.90 -4.30
CA ASP A 73 -5.38 -6.83 -2.87
C ASP A 73 -4.91 -5.43 -2.46
N LEU A 74 -3.87 -4.90 -3.11
CA LEU A 74 -3.37 -3.53 -2.88
C LEU A 74 -4.47 -2.49 -3.10
N LYS A 75 -5.34 -2.67 -4.10
CA LYS A 75 -6.47 -1.76 -4.36
C LYS A 75 -7.47 -1.77 -3.20
N GLN A 76 -7.83 -2.94 -2.70
CA GLN A 76 -8.73 -3.08 -1.55
C GLN A 76 -8.12 -2.46 -0.30
N MET A 77 -6.82 -2.63 -0.08
CA MET A 77 -6.11 -2.00 1.03
C MET A 77 -6.14 -0.48 0.94
N ALA A 78 -5.89 0.08 -0.25
CA ALA A 78 -5.97 1.52 -0.49
C ALA A 78 -7.37 2.07 -0.20
N ASP A 79 -8.42 1.37 -0.64
CA ASP A 79 -9.80 1.80 -0.39
C ASP A 79 -10.17 1.73 1.09
N ALA A 80 -9.81 0.66 1.80
CA ALA A 80 -10.04 0.54 3.23
C ALA A 80 -9.30 1.62 4.04
N LEU A 81 -8.02 1.86 3.76
CA LEU A 81 -7.23 2.93 4.39
C LEU A 81 -7.86 4.31 4.13
N SER A 82 -8.28 4.57 2.89
CA SER A 82 -8.91 5.84 2.50
C SER A 82 -10.25 6.07 3.19
N LEU A 83 -11.01 5.00 3.45
CA LEU A 83 -12.31 5.05 4.13
C LEU A 83 -12.19 4.95 5.67
N GLY A 84 -10.98 4.70 6.19
CA GLY A 84 -10.75 4.48 7.63
C GLY A 84 -11.23 3.12 8.14
N VAL A 85 -11.48 2.16 7.25
CA VAL A 85 -11.87 0.79 7.58
C VAL A 85 -10.63 -0.01 8.00
N SER A 86 -10.79 -0.90 8.99
CA SER A 86 -9.70 -1.79 9.41
C SER A 86 -9.46 -2.90 8.38
N LEU A 87 -8.19 -3.21 8.12
CA LEU A 87 -7.78 -4.37 7.31
C LEU A 87 -7.77 -5.68 8.10
N VAL A 88 -7.88 -5.59 9.44
CA VAL A 88 -7.86 -6.68 10.42
C VAL A 88 -9.02 -6.59 11.39
#